data_AF-A0A093JH91-F1
#
_entry.id   AF-A0A093JH91-F1
#
_cell.length_a   1.000
_cell.length_b   1.000
_cell.length_c   1.000
_cell.angle_alpha   90.00
_cell.angle_beta   90.00
_cell.angle_gamma   90.00
#
_symmetry.space_group_name_H-M   'P 1'
#
loop_
_entity.id
_entity.type
_entity.pdbx_description
1 polymer ?
#
loop_
_entity_poly.entity_id
_entity_poly.type
_entity_poly.pdbx_seq_one_letter_code
_entity_poly.pdbx_strand_id
1 'polypeptide(L)'
;MALSGSVTTCLSPPVHYVICRLGFEKKDTYDISNILSENGEVCWQAVTEHVCYRESDQSVDYIKSIRSLGPVCESVNLHFKSLTKEQFVIQYALWFHWTNYTELFLEVFDVLHYTQSTEVALGLMKLTSCLERALGDVYLLIGKDCPFLLRDLLASEQLAVVFGQAVMNVLRVFIGSPYGLNLRNVLWHGFASPEEIPAKYCAMLLFLTAGLGQLLQTYLLQTKCVLVHRPYVIFVSLEELDVFPDLNHETLSIAEELVKLSSFVLKTMLPFWMAALTAFKQSRYADCVILLLPQLEVGLRLLFTTTNKCPNRLLTAEPSALYTTFDEMLAKHLDNEEVNQLPAVLEEPAMASALKEFLWDFLNHQEGPRIRDRLSHGEINLEAFPRGVANQIVAFAITLLCRFSDEDMFAFKEHMVIKPLMNCASCYRSRFHPVSRLKKQV
;
A
#
# COMPACT_ATOMS: atom_id res chain seq x y z
N MET A 1 27.34 5.28 -11.67
CA MET A 1 26.64 4.00 -11.41
C MET A 1 27.34 3.28 -10.26
N ALA A 2 26.83 3.39 -9.03
CA ALA A 2 27.36 2.66 -7.86
C ALA A 2 26.44 2.70 -6.61
N LEU A 3 25.10 2.70 -6.78
CA LEU A 3 24.17 2.74 -5.62
C LEU A 3 23.27 1.51 -5.49
N SER A 4 23.00 0.76 -6.56
CA SER A 4 22.06 -0.38 -6.49
C SER A 4 22.57 -1.58 -5.69
N GLY A 5 23.88 -1.68 -5.46
CA GLY A 5 24.50 -2.80 -4.74
C GLY A 5 24.55 -2.68 -3.21
N SER A 6 24.38 -1.47 -2.65
CA SER A 6 24.61 -1.21 -1.21
C SER A 6 23.35 -0.82 -0.43
N VAL A 7 22.21 -0.60 -1.10
CA VAL A 7 20.96 -0.20 -0.43
C VAL A 7 20.32 -1.44 0.19
N THR A 8 20.42 -1.56 1.51
CA THR A 8 19.83 -2.66 2.30
C THR A 8 18.44 -2.34 2.82
N THR A 9 18.02 -1.08 2.78
CA THR A 9 16.71 -0.58 3.24
C THR A 9 16.36 0.71 2.51
N CYS A 10 15.06 0.96 2.29
CA CYS A 10 14.55 2.26 1.85
C CYS A 10 13.95 3.09 3.01
N LEU A 11 14.02 2.58 4.24
CA LEU A 11 13.63 3.31 5.44
C LEU A 11 14.82 4.13 5.94
N SER A 12 14.56 5.37 6.38
CA SER A 12 15.59 6.12 7.10
C SER A 12 15.89 5.44 8.45
N PRO A 13 17.09 5.64 9.04
CA PRO A 13 17.46 4.96 10.29
C PRO A 13 16.45 5.17 11.44
N PRO A 14 15.89 6.38 11.68
CA PRO A 14 14.84 6.56 12.68
C PRO A 14 13.57 5.73 12.39
N VAL A 15 13.10 5.74 11.14
CA VAL A 15 11.88 5.03 10.74
C VAL A 15 12.08 3.52 10.82
N HIS A 16 13.24 3.03 10.34
CA HIS A 16 13.62 1.63 10.46
C HIS A 16 13.65 1.19 11.93
N TYR A 17 14.23 1.98 12.83
CA TYR A 17 14.22 1.67 14.27
C TYR A 17 12.79 1.61 14.83
N VAL A 18 11.95 2.59 14.52
CA VAL A 18 10.56 2.66 14.99
C VAL A 18 9.74 1.44 14.54
N ILE A 19 9.85 1.05 13.27
CA ILE A 19 9.09 -0.08 12.71
C ILE A 19 9.66 -1.42 13.17
N CYS A 20 10.96 -1.63 12.97
CA CYS A 20 11.57 -2.96 13.08
C CYS A 20 11.98 -3.33 14.51
N ARG A 21 12.20 -2.34 15.41
CA ARG A 21 12.85 -2.59 16.70
C ARG A 21 12.09 -2.05 17.90
N LEU A 22 11.59 -0.81 17.85
CA LEU A 22 11.08 -0.08 19.01
C LEU A 22 9.99 -0.83 19.81
N GLY A 23 9.00 -1.41 19.13
CA GLY A 23 7.95 -2.19 19.79
C GLY A 23 8.45 -3.49 20.42
N PHE A 24 9.57 -4.03 19.95
CA PHE A 24 10.05 -5.37 20.32
C PHE A 24 11.31 -5.34 21.18
N GLU A 25 11.66 -4.17 21.73
CA GLU A 25 12.74 -4.04 22.71
C GLU A 25 12.44 -4.81 23.99
N LYS A 26 11.17 -4.78 24.41
CA LYS A 26 10.66 -5.62 25.49
C LYS A 26 10.29 -6.99 24.92
N LYS A 27 10.77 -8.05 25.57
CA LYS A 27 10.44 -9.43 25.23
C LYS A 27 9.31 -10.00 26.10
N ASP A 28 8.70 -9.16 26.92
CA ASP A 28 7.56 -9.53 27.74
C ASP A 28 6.38 -9.90 26.84
N THR A 29 5.59 -10.87 27.29
CA THR A 29 4.28 -11.17 26.73
C THR A 29 3.24 -10.97 27.81
N TYR A 30 2.07 -10.49 27.40
CA TYR A 30 0.89 -10.44 28.26
C TYR A 30 0.09 -11.72 28.11
N ASP A 31 -0.51 -12.16 29.22
CA ASP A 31 -1.54 -13.21 29.18
C ASP A 31 -2.68 -12.73 28.30
N ILE A 32 -3.04 -13.53 27.30
CA ILE A 32 -4.06 -13.18 26.31
C ILE A 32 -5.41 -12.98 26.97
N SER A 33 -5.69 -13.64 28.10
CA SER A 33 -6.92 -13.49 28.88
C SER A 33 -7.13 -12.07 29.45
N ASN A 34 -6.07 -11.26 29.53
CA ASN A 34 -6.19 -9.85 29.91
C ASN A 34 -6.63 -8.96 28.73
N ILE A 35 -6.39 -9.40 27.50
CA ILE A 35 -6.62 -8.62 26.27
C ILE A 35 -7.88 -9.13 25.53
N LEU A 36 -8.30 -10.37 25.80
CA LEU A 36 -9.43 -11.06 25.20
C LEU A 36 -10.30 -11.71 26.28
N SER A 37 -11.62 -11.54 26.17
CA SER A 37 -12.56 -12.33 26.98
C SER A 37 -12.62 -13.79 26.50
N GLU A 38 -13.17 -14.67 27.33
CA GLU A 38 -13.40 -16.08 26.97
C GLU A 38 -14.25 -16.25 25.69
N ASN A 39 -15.11 -15.27 25.39
CA ASN A 39 -15.98 -15.27 24.22
C ASN A 39 -15.32 -14.65 22.97
N GLY A 40 -14.06 -14.23 23.04
CA GLY A 40 -13.36 -13.59 21.92
C GLY A 40 -13.61 -12.09 21.77
N GLU A 41 -14.13 -11.42 22.80
CA GLU A 41 -14.30 -9.97 22.79
C GLU A 41 -13.01 -9.26 23.17
N VAL A 42 -12.68 -8.22 22.42
CA VAL A 42 -11.48 -7.41 22.65
C VAL A 42 -11.67 -6.57 23.90
N CYS A 43 -10.79 -6.75 24.89
CA CYS A 43 -10.70 -5.89 26.06
C CYS A 43 -10.01 -4.56 25.69
N TRP A 44 -10.79 -3.61 25.17
CA TRP A 44 -10.26 -2.32 24.72
C TRP A 44 -9.58 -1.52 25.84
N GLN A 45 -10.01 -1.66 27.09
CA GLN A 45 -9.33 -1.04 28.22
C GLN A 45 -7.88 -1.50 28.31
N ALA A 46 -7.64 -2.82 28.30
CA ALA A 46 -6.29 -3.38 28.36
C ALA A 46 -5.40 -2.93 27.17
N VAL A 47 -5.97 -2.76 25.97
CA VAL A 47 -5.21 -2.26 24.81
C VAL A 47 -4.92 -0.75 24.92
N THR A 48 -5.92 0.04 25.30
CA THR A 48 -5.83 1.51 25.30
C THR A 48 -4.99 2.06 26.45
N GLU A 49 -4.82 1.32 27.55
CA GLU A 49 -3.90 1.65 28.64
C GLU A 49 -2.43 1.73 28.18
N HIS A 50 -2.08 1.11 27.04
CA HIS A 50 -0.75 1.21 26.45
C HIS A 50 -0.53 2.47 25.59
N VAL A 51 -1.58 3.25 25.31
CA VAL A 51 -1.45 4.52 24.60
C VAL A 51 -1.02 5.59 25.59
N CYS A 52 0.17 6.15 25.37
CA CYS A 52 0.73 7.21 26.19
C CYS A 52 0.41 8.59 25.61
N TYR A 53 0.22 9.58 26.48
CA TYR A 53 -0.03 10.97 26.10
C TYR A 53 1.07 11.88 26.64
N ARG A 54 1.35 12.95 25.92
CA ARG A 54 2.30 13.98 26.35
C ARG A 54 1.66 14.87 27.42
N GLU A 55 2.42 15.17 28.47
CA GLU A 55 1.96 16.03 29.57
C GLU A 55 1.60 17.44 29.10
N SER A 56 2.31 17.95 28.08
CA SER A 56 2.19 19.33 27.60
C SER A 56 0.87 19.66 26.92
N ASP A 57 0.38 18.79 26.05
CA ASP A 57 -0.73 19.07 25.13
C ASP A 57 -1.74 17.92 25.02
N GLN A 58 -1.56 16.87 25.82
CA GLN A 58 -2.39 15.66 25.79
C GLN A 58 -2.44 14.98 24.40
N SER A 59 -1.47 15.28 23.52
CA SER A 59 -1.31 14.58 22.25
C SER A 59 -0.70 13.19 22.47
N VAL A 60 -0.94 12.27 21.53
CA VAL A 60 -0.39 10.91 21.62
C VAL A 60 1.14 10.96 21.56
N ASP A 61 1.80 10.39 22.59
CA ASP A 61 3.22 10.11 22.58
C ASP A 61 3.47 8.81 21.80
N TYR A 62 3.65 8.94 20.48
CA TYR A 62 3.80 7.81 19.58
C TYR A 62 4.96 6.88 19.96
N ILE A 63 6.11 7.42 20.37
CA ILE A 63 7.28 6.60 20.70
C ILE A 63 7.03 5.75 21.95
N LYS A 64 6.49 6.34 23.02
CA LYS A 64 6.13 5.58 24.21
C LYS A 64 5.01 4.58 23.93
N SER A 65 4.02 4.98 23.15
CA SER A 65 2.89 4.13 22.78
C SER A 65 3.33 2.91 21.97
N ILE A 66 4.18 3.08 20.95
CA ILE A 66 4.72 1.96 20.14
C ILE A 66 5.49 0.98 21.03
N ARG A 67 6.37 1.50 21.91
CA ARG A 67 7.14 0.66 22.84
C ARG A 67 6.24 -0.10 23.82
N SER A 68 5.12 0.50 24.23
CA SER A 68 4.17 -0.10 25.18
C SER A 68 3.25 -1.12 24.52
N LEU A 69 2.79 -0.85 23.29
CA LEU A 69 1.90 -1.72 22.51
C LEU A 69 2.60 -2.93 21.89
N GLY A 70 3.93 -2.90 21.74
CA GLY A 70 4.66 -3.98 21.08
C GLY A 70 4.54 -5.36 21.74
N PRO A 71 4.64 -5.49 23.09
CA PRO A 71 4.29 -6.73 23.79
C PRO A 71 2.84 -7.20 23.57
N VAL A 72 1.89 -6.29 23.44
CA VAL A 72 0.48 -6.62 23.10
C VAL A 72 0.41 -7.21 21.70
N CYS A 73 1.13 -6.62 20.73
CA CYS A 73 1.22 -7.16 19.36
C CYS A 73 1.81 -8.57 19.35
N GLU A 74 2.81 -8.84 20.20
CA GLU A 74 3.38 -10.19 20.33
C GLU A 74 2.37 -11.19 20.87
N SER A 75 1.68 -10.85 21.97
CA SER A 75 0.64 -11.71 22.55
C SER A 75 -0.47 -12.04 21.56
N VAL A 76 -0.97 -11.03 20.83
CA VAL A 76 -2.01 -11.24 19.80
C VAL A 76 -1.51 -12.13 18.67
N ASN A 77 -0.27 -11.93 18.21
CA ASN A 77 0.33 -12.75 17.17
C ASN A 77 0.51 -14.22 17.61
N LEU A 78 0.96 -14.45 18.85
CA LEU A 78 1.06 -15.80 19.43
C LEU A 78 -0.31 -16.45 19.57
N HIS A 79 -1.33 -15.68 19.98
CA HIS A 79 -2.71 -16.16 20.07
C HIS A 79 -3.22 -16.62 18.70
N PHE A 80 -3.13 -15.78 17.68
CA PHE A 80 -3.58 -16.14 16.33
C PHE A 80 -2.84 -17.33 15.74
N LYS A 81 -1.54 -17.49 16.03
CA LYS A 81 -0.77 -18.69 15.63
C LYS A 81 -1.17 -19.97 16.37
N SER A 82 -1.85 -19.84 17.51
CA SER A 82 -2.32 -21.00 18.28
C SER A 82 -3.70 -21.50 17.83
N LEU A 83 -4.45 -20.67 17.10
CA LEU A 83 -5.77 -21.00 16.59
C LEU A 83 -5.70 -21.78 15.28
N THR A 84 -6.60 -22.74 15.09
CA THR A 84 -6.90 -23.26 13.75
C THR A 84 -7.77 -22.27 12.97
N LYS A 85 -7.84 -22.45 11.64
CA LYS A 85 -8.71 -21.64 10.78
C LYS A 85 -10.18 -21.73 11.21
N GLU A 86 -10.65 -22.91 11.59
CA GLU A 86 -12.02 -23.13 12.06
C GLU A 86 -12.29 -22.38 13.36
N GLN A 87 -11.36 -22.44 14.32
CA GLN A 87 -11.48 -21.70 15.57
C GLN A 87 -11.51 -20.19 15.34
N PHE A 88 -10.64 -19.70 14.45
CA PHE A 88 -10.61 -18.29 14.07
C PHE A 88 -11.92 -17.85 13.42
N VAL A 89 -12.46 -18.64 12.48
CA VAL A 89 -13.75 -18.34 11.82
C VAL A 89 -14.88 -18.28 12.85
N ILE A 90 -14.98 -19.28 13.74
CA ILE A 90 -16.03 -19.33 14.77
C ILE A 90 -15.96 -18.10 15.69
N GLN A 91 -14.75 -17.69 16.06
CA GLN A 91 -14.54 -16.61 17.02
C GLN A 91 -14.63 -15.20 16.41
N TYR A 92 -14.17 -15.02 15.16
CA TYR A 92 -13.95 -13.68 14.58
C TYR A 92 -14.73 -13.36 13.31
N ALA A 93 -15.22 -14.33 12.53
CA ALA A 93 -15.78 -14.04 11.20
C ALA A 93 -16.94 -13.03 11.23
N LEU A 94 -17.84 -13.16 12.21
CA LEU A 94 -18.96 -12.25 12.41
C LEU A 94 -18.50 -10.79 12.60
N TRP A 95 -17.36 -10.60 13.27
CA TRP A 95 -16.81 -9.30 13.61
C TRP A 95 -16.13 -8.60 12.44
N PHE A 96 -16.01 -9.24 11.28
CA PHE A 96 -15.50 -8.62 10.05
C PHE A 96 -16.61 -8.20 9.08
N HIS A 97 -17.86 -8.61 9.28
CA HIS A 97 -18.96 -8.32 8.34
C HIS A 97 -19.15 -6.82 8.06
N TRP A 98 -18.86 -5.97 9.05
CA TRP A 98 -18.97 -4.51 8.91
C TRP A 98 -18.01 -3.89 7.89
N THR A 99 -17.03 -4.65 7.39
CA THR A 99 -16.08 -4.18 6.38
C THR A 99 -16.55 -4.43 4.96
N ASN A 100 -17.62 -5.21 4.78
CA ASN A 100 -18.11 -5.66 3.48
C ASN A 100 -17.08 -6.47 2.66
N TYR A 101 -16.09 -7.08 3.34
CA TYR A 101 -15.12 -8.00 2.72
C TYR A 101 -14.48 -8.95 3.75
N THR A 102 -15.28 -9.90 4.26
CA THR A 102 -14.86 -10.84 5.32
C THR A 102 -13.75 -11.78 4.88
N GLU A 103 -13.76 -12.19 3.61
CA GLU A 103 -12.84 -13.15 3.00
C GLU A 103 -11.39 -12.68 3.10
N LEU A 104 -11.16 -11.37 2.95
CA LEU A 104 -9.84 -10.76 3.12
C LEU A 104 -9.22 -11.10 4.47
N PHE A 105 -10.00 -11.09 5.55
CA PHE A 105 -9.49 -11.31 6.90
C PHE A 105 -9.11 -12.79 7.11
N LEU A 106 -9.76 -13.70 6.39
CA LEU A 106 -9.38 -15.12 6.36
C LEU A 106 -8.07 -15.33 5.59
N GLU A 107 -7.91 -14.65 4.45
CA GLU A 107 -6.65 -14.68 3.69
C GLU A 107 -5.49 -14.14 4.55
N VAL A 108 -5.70 -13.02 5.23
CA VAL A 108 -4.67 -12.44 6.12
C VAL A 108 -4.34 -13.39 7.27
N PHE A 109 -5.32 -14.06 7.86
CA PHE A 109 -5.08 -15.04 8.91
C PHE A 109 -4.21 -16.21 8.41
N ASP A 110 -4.46 -16.71 7.19
CA ASP A 110 -3.63 -17.75 6.58
C ASP A 110 -2.17 -17.27 6.42
N VAL A 111 -1.96 -16.02 5.99
CA VAL A 111 -0.61 -15.44 5.84
C VAL A 111 0.19 -15.46 7.15
N LEU A 112 -0.46 -15.23 8.30
CA LEU A 112 0.20 -15.25 9.62
C LEU A 112 0.81 -16.62 9.97
N HIS A 113 0.31 -17.70 9.35
CA HIS A 113 0.79 -19.07 9.54
C HIS A 113 1.95 -19.43 8.62
N TYR A 114 1.93 -18.96 7.36
CA TYR A 114 2.84 -19.45 6.31
C TYR A 114 4.10 -18.59 6.08
N THR A 115 4.31 -17.53 6.86
CA THR A 115 5.57 -16.76 6.99
C THR A 115 6.28 -16.41 5.67
N GLN A 116 5.54 -16.04 4.62
CA GLN A 116 6.13 -15.42 3.44
C GLN A 116 6.14 -13.89 3.63
N SER A 117 7.32 -13.29 3.58
CA SER A 117 7.56 -11.89 3.91
C SER A 117 6.77 -10.91 3.01
N THR A 118 6.67 -11.22 1.71
CA THR A 118 5.88 -10.41 0.77
C THR A 118 4.38 -10.48 1.03
N GLU A 119 3.88 -11.63 1.48
CA GLU A 119 2.46 -11.84 1.77
C GLU A 119 2.02 -11.06 3.02
N VAL A 120 2.89 -10.90 4.02
CA VAL A 120 2.61 -10.05 5.20
C VAL A 120 2.40 -8.60 4.78
N ALA A 121 3.28 -8.08 3.93
CA ALA A 121 3.17 -6.71 3.40
C ALA A 121 1.93 -6.54 2.50
N LEU A 122 1.64 -7.51 1.62
CA LEU A 122 0.42 -7.53 0.80
C LEU A 122 -0.84 -7.54 1.67
N GLY A 123 -0.90 -8.44 2.65
CA GLY A 123 -1.98 -8.54 3.61
C GLY A 123 -2.22 -7.21 4.33
N LEU A 124 -1.17 -6.55 4.81
CA LEU A 124 -1.28 -5.22 5.43
C LEU A 124 -1.77 -4.13 4.48
N MET A 125 -1.30 -4.10 3.23
CA MET A 125 -1.79 -3.14 2.23
C MET A 125 -3.29 -3.32 1.95
N LYS A 126 -3.75 -4.58 1.80
CA LYS A 126 -5.17 -4.90 1.61
C LYS A 126 -5.99 -4.56 2.85
N LEU A 127 -5.53 -4.96 4.04
CA LEU A 127 -6.21 -4.76 5.33
C LEU A 127 -6.36 -3.27 5.63
N THR A 128 -5.31 -2.47 5.45
CA THR A 128 -5.37 -1.02 5.68
C THR A 128 -6.30 -0.30 4.70
N SER A 129 -6.33 -0.72 3.44
CA SER A 129 -7.23 -0.15 2.42
C SER A 129 -8.70 -0.49 2.70
N CYS A 130 -8.96 -1.76 3.06
CA CYS A 130 -10.30 -2.22 3.46
C CYS A 130 -10.77 -1.49 4.72
N LEU A 131 -9.91 -1.38 5.72
CA LEU A 131 -10.22 -0.69 6.97
C LEU A 131 -10.48 0.81 6.74
N GLU A 132 -9.67 1.48 5.93
CA GLU A 132 -9.89 2.88 5.55
C GLU A 132 -11.27 3.10 4.92
N ARG A 133 -11.66 2.23 3.98
CA ARG A 133 -13.00 2.27 3.39
C ARG A 133 -14.10 2.02 4.42
N ALA A 134 -13.97 0.98 5.23
CA ALA A 134 -14.98 0.59 6.20
C ALA A 134 -15.17 1.68 7.26
N LEU A 135 -14.08 2.30 7.74
CA LEU A 135 -14.14 3.44 8.64
C LEU A 135 -14.82 4.65 7.99
N GLY A 136 -14.62 4.87 6.69
CA GLY A 136 -15.36 5.92 5.97
C GLY A 136 -16.86 5.64 5.88
N ASP A 137 -17.28 4.38 5.77
CA ASP A 137 -18.72 4.02 5.83
C ASP A 137 -19.28 4.31 7.23
N VAL A 138 -18.53 3.98 8.29
CA VAL A 138 -18.91 4.28 9.69
C VAL A 138 -18.95 5.79 9.95
N TYR A 139 -18.00 6.56 9.41
CA TYR A 139 -17.98 8.01 9.52
C TYR A 139 -19.29 8.62 9.00
N LEU A 140 -19.81 8.10 7.88
CA LEU A 140 -21.03 8.58 7.23
C LEU A 140 -22.33 8.23 7.99
N LEU A 141 -22.27 7.48 9.09
CA LEU A 141 -23.39 7.37 10.02
C LEU A 141 -23.72 8.72 10.68
N ILE A 142 -22.72 9.58 10.84
CA ILE A 142 -22.82 10.87 11.54
C ILE A 142 -22.43 12.04 10.63
N GLY A 143 -21.34 11.89 9.87
CA GLY A 143 -20.80 12.91 8.97
C GLY A 143 -21.54 12.99 7.64
N LYS A 144 -21.16 13.98 6.83
CA LYS A 144 -21.72 14.19 5.48
C LYS A 144 -20.73 13.84 4.38
N ASP A 145 -19.52 14.37 4.47
CA ASP A 145 -18.45 14.16 3.49
C ASP A 145 -17.26 13.48 4.18
N CYS A 146 -16.95 12.25 3.75
CA CYS A 146 -15.84 11.49 4.32
C CYS A 146 -14.50 12.20 4.04
N PRO A 147 -13.64 12.42 5.05
CA PRO A 147 -12.30 12.94 4.84
C PRO A 147 -11.51 12.12 3.82
N PHE A 148 -10.75 12.81 2.97
CA PHE A 148 -9.94 12.18 1.92
C PHE A 148 -8.70 11.47 2.48
N LEU A 149 -8.05 12.06 3.50
CA LEU A 149 -6.85 11.50 4.11
C LEU A 149 -7.22 10.60 5.30
N LEU A 150 -6.70 9.37 5.32
CA LEU A 150 -6.86 8.42 6.44
C LEU A 150 -6.52 9.05 7.80
N ARG A 151 -5.46 9.86 7.87
CA ARG A 151 -5.06 10.54 9.11
C ARG A 151 -6.19 11.41 9.66
N ASP A 152 -6.87 12.14 8.79
CA ASP A 152 -7.91 13.09 9.17
C ASP A 152 -9.22 12.34 9.48
N LEU A 153 -9.49 11.24 8.76
CA LEU A 153 -10.56 10.31 9.10
C LEU A 153 -10.38 9.74 10.52
N LEU A 154 -9.18 9.24 10.85
CA LEU A 154 -8.86 8.69 12.17
C LEU A 154 -8.83 9.72 13.31
N ALA A 155 -8.65 11.00 12.97
CA ALA A 155 -8.69 12.11 13.92
C ALA A 155 -10.11 12.69 14.10
N SER A 156 -11.10 12.17 13.37
CA SER A 156 -12.45 12.73 13.36
C SER A 156 -13.24 12.44 14.63
N GLU A 157 -14.02 13.44 15.07
CA GLU A 157 -14.95 13.30 16.19
C GLU A 157 -16.04 12.26 15.90
N GLN A 158 -16.46 12.13 14.64
CA GLN A 158 -17.48 11.19 14.20
C GLN A 158 -17.09 9.75 14.53
N LEU A 159 -15.86 9.35 14.20
CA LEU A 159 -15.37 8.01 14.58
C LEU A 159 -15.13 7.88 16.07
N ALA A 160 -14.68 8.95 16.74
CA ALA A 160 -14.51 8.94 18.18
C ALA A 160 -15.83 8.78 18.94
N VAL A 161 -16.96 9.26 18.41
CA VAL A 161 -18.31 9.04 18.97
C VAL A 161 -18.71 7.57 18.89
N VAL A 162 -18.35 6.87 17.81
CA VAL A 162 -18.71 5.47 17.60
C VAL A 162 -17.78 4.52 18.35
N PHE A 163 -16.47 4.72 18.24
CA PHE A 163 -15.46 3.78 18.73
C PHE A 163 -14.77 4.22 20.03
N GLY A 164 -14.90 5.50 20.39
CA GLY A 164 -14.16 6.10 21.50
C GLY A 164 -12.80 6.66 21.08
N GLN A 165 -12.43 7.80 21.65
CA GLN A 165 -11.18 8.51 21.31
C GLN A 165 -9.92 7.68 21.56
N ALA A 166 -9.90 6.90 22.66
CA ALA A 166 -8.75 6.08 23.02
C ALA A 166 -8.49 4.96 21.99
N VAL A 167 -9.56 4.34 21.48
CA VAL A 167 -9.51 3.32 20.42
C VAL A 167 -8.99 3.92 19.12
N MET A 168 -9.50 5.09 18.73
CA MET A 168 -9.00 5.81 17.55
C MET A 168 -7.53 6.18 17.69
N ASN A 169 -7.07 6.53 18.90
CA ASN A 169 -5.66 6.80 19.17
C ASN A 169 -4.77 5.55 18.99
N VAL A 170 -5.26 4.35 19.31
CA VAL A 170 -4.56 3.09 18.98
C VAL A 170 -4.36 2.99 17.47
N LEU A 171 -5.41 3.14 16.66
CA LEU A 171 -5.29 3.09 15.19
C LEU A 171 -4.32 4.15 14.64
N ARG A 172 -4.33 5.36 15.20
CA ARG A 172 -3.42 6.44 14.81
C ARG A 172 -1.94 6.08 15.03
N VAL A 173 -1.63 5.23 16.02
CA VAL A 173 -0.27 4.71 16.26
C VAL A 173 0.19 3.80 15.11
N PHE A 174 -0.70 2.96 14.56
CA PHE A 174 -0.33 1.99 13.52
C PHE A 174 -0.37 2.55 12.09
N ILE A 175 -1.45 3.23 11.70
CA ILE A 175 -1.75 3.46 10.27
C ILE A 175 -2.04 4.91 9.89
N GLY A 176 -2.24 5.82 10.87
CA GLY A 176 -2.71 7.18 10.60
C GLY A 176 -1.62 8.25 10.57
N SER A 177 -0.84 8.34 11.64
CA SER A 177 0.08 9.46 11.84
C SER A 177 1.46 9.19 11.25
N PRO A 178 2.09 10.17 10.57
CA PRO A 178 3.50 10.04 10.16
C PRO A 178 4.46 9.95 11.35
N TYR A 179 4.04 10.40 12.54
CA TYR A 179 4.81 10.25 13.78
C TYR A 179 4.64 8.88 14.45
N GLY A 180 3.67 8.08 14.00
CA GLY A 180 3.47 6.68 14.40
C GLY A 180 4.26 5.71 13.51
N LEU A 181 3.80 4.46 13.44
CA LEU A 181 4.36 3.46 12.52
C LEU A 181 4.05 3.78 11.05
N ASN A 182 2.94 4.47 10.79
CA ASN A 182 2.48 4.88 9.46
C ASN A 182 2.50 3.75 8.41
N LEU A 183 2.15 2.52 8.83
CA LEU A 183 2.35 1.29 8.04
C LEU A 183 1.70 1.37 6.67
N ARG A 184 0.51 1.98 6.59
CA ARG A 184 -0.22 2.23 5.33
C ARG A 184 0.67 2.96 4.33
N ASN A 185 1.17 4.15 4.67
CA ASN A 185 1.94 4.95 3.72
C ASN A 185 3.33 4.36 3.46
N VAL A 186 3.98 3.79 4.47
CA VAL A 186 5.30 3.16 4.31
C VAL A 186 5.25 2.03 3.28
N LEU A 187 4.20 1.19 3.32
CA LEU A 187 4.01 0.09 2.38
C LEU A 187 3.55 0.56 1.00
N TRP A 188 2.49 1.38 0.93
CA TRP A 188 1.92 1.84 -0.35
C TRP A 188 2.85 2.71 -1.19
N HIS A 189 3.90 3.28 -0.58
CA HIS A 189 4.97 4.03 -1.26
C HIS A 189 6.28 3.23 -1.42
N GLY A 190 6.29 1.95 -1.04
CA GLY A 190 7.40 1.04 -1.30
C GLY A 190 8.66 1.31 -0.48
N PHE A 191 8.55 1.90 0.70
CA PHE A 191 9.72 2.16 1.54
C PHE A 191 10.19 0.92 2.32
N ALA A 192 9.28 0.02 2.65
CA ALA A 192 9.64 -1.22 3.37
C ALA A 192 9.90 -2.36 2.39
N SER A 193 11.04 -3.02 2.57
CA SER A 193 11.37 -4.29 1.94
C SER A 193 10.65 -5.46 2.65
N PRO A 194 10.58 -6.65 2.03
CA PRO A 194 9.71 -7.73 2.50
C PRO A 194 9.92 -8.13 3.97
N GLU A 195 11.17 -8.15 4.45
CA GLU A 195 11.51 -8.61 5.80
C GLU A 195 11.40 -7.53 6.88
N GLU A 196 11.17 -6.27 6.49
CA GLU A 196 11.19 -5.14 7.42
C GLU A 196 9.87 -4.92 8.16
N ILE A 197 8.78 -5.57 7.73
CA ILE A 197 7.48 -5.44 8.38
C ILE A 197 7.18 -6.67 9.23
N PRO A 198 7.17 -6.55 10.56
CA PRO A 198 6.83 -7.66 11.45
C PRO A 198 5.38 -8.11 11.27
N ALA A 199 5.18 -9.42 11.09
CA ALA A 199 3.85 -10.04 11.01
C ALA A 199 2.95 -9.72 12.21
N LYS A 200 3.56 -9.40 13.36
CA LYS A 200 2.87 -9.00 14.60
C LYS A 200 1.99 -7.77 14.42
N TYR A 201 2.39 -6.82 13.55
CA TYR A 201 1.55 -5.66 13.23
C TYR A 201 0.35 -6.04 12.36
N CYS A 202 0.51 -7.03 11.48
CA CYS A 202 -0.58 -7.58 10.69
C CYS A 202 -1.60 -8.30 11.58
N ALA A 203 -1.12 -9.16 12.50
CA ALA A 203 -1.96 -9.80 13.52
C ALA A 203 -2.69 -8.76 14.37
N MET A 204 -1.99 -7.71 14.82
CA MET A 204 -2.61 -6.65 15.62
C MET A 204 -3.69 -5.90 14.85
N LEU A 205 -3.49 -5.55 13.58
CA LEU A 205 -4.52 -4.86 12.80
C LEU A 205 -5.72 -5.75 12.49
N LEU A 206 -5.51 -7.05 12.25
CA LEU A 206 -6.57 -8.04 12.12
C LEU A 206 -7.42 -8.10 13.40
N PHE A 207 -6.75 -8.16 14.56
CA PHE A 207 -7.38 -8.16 15.88
C PHE A 207 -8.17 -6.88 16.16
N LEU A 208 -7.57 -5.71 15.93
CA LEU A 208 -8.22 -4.42 16.11
C LEU A 208 -9.46 -4.28 15.22
N THR A 209 -9.41 -4.79 13.99
CA THR A 209 -10.54 -4.73 13.05
C THR A 209 -11.74 -5.52 13.54
N ALA A 210 -11.52 -6.69 14.15
CA ALA A 210 -12.60 -7.44 14.81
C ALA A 210 -13.15 -6.68 16.03
N GLY A 211 -12.27 -6.13 16.88
CA GLY A 211 -12.67 -5.35 18.05
C GLY A 211 -13.49 -4.10 17.69
N LEU A 212 -13.21 -3.46 16.56
CA LEU A 212 -14.00 -2.34 16.04
C LEU A 212 -15.39 -2.83 15.64
N GLY A 213 -15.50 -4.00 14.98
CA GLY A 213 -16.78 -4.61 14.65
C GLY A 213 -17.67 -4.86 15.87
N GLN A 214 -17.08 -5.28 16.99
CA GLN A 214 -17.78 -5.48 18.28
C GLN A 214 -18.34 -4.16 18.84
N LEU A 215 -17.51 -3.10 18.85
CA LEU A 215 -17.94 -1.77 19.28
C LEU A 215 -19.03 -1.19 18.37
N LEU A 216 -18.86 -1.33 17.05
CA LEU A 216 -19.84 -0.85 16.08
C LEU A 216 -21.17 -1.56 16.22
N GLN A 217 -21.18 -2.88 16.42
CA GLN A 217 -22.42 -3.62 16.64
C GLN A 217 -23.19 -3.06 17.85
N THR A 218 -22.48 -2.80 18.95
CA THR A 218 -23.06 -2.20 20.15
C THR A 218 -23.66 -0.83 19.85
N TYR A 219 -22.91 0.02 19.15
CA TYR A 219 -23.37 1.36 18.76
C TYR A 219 -24.63 1.31 17.87
N LEU A 220 -24.65 0.46 16.84
CA LEU A 220 -25.77 0.32 15.93
C LEU A 220 -27.03 -0.20 16.64
N LEU A 221 -26.89 -1.13 17.58
CA LEU A 221 -28.02 -1.62 18.39
C LEU A 221 -28.61 -0.53 19.29
N GLN A 222 -27.76 0.29 19.91
CA GLN A 222 -28.19 1.38 20.80
C GLN A 222 -28.86 2.53 20.03
N THR A 223 -28.29 2.91 18.89
CA THR A 223 -28.76 4.04 18.08
C THR A 223 -29.85 3.66 17.07
N LYS A 224 -30.02 2.36 16.80
CA LYS A 224 -30.89 1.82 15.74
C LYS A 224 -30.53 2.33 14.34
N CYS A 225 -29.28 2.73 14.14
CA CYS A 225 -28.75 3.07 12.84
C CYS A 225 -28.47 1.81 12.01
N VAL A 226 -28.44 1.98 10.68
CA VAL A 226 -28.05 0.92 9.74
C VAL A 226 -26.78 1.37 9.03
N LEU A 227 -25.75 0.53 9.07
CA LEU A 227 -24.52 0.76 8.31
C LEU A 227 -24.80 0.53 6.82
N VAL A 228 -24.48 1.52 6.00
CA VAL A 228 -24.62 1.43 4.54
C VAL A 228 -23.24 1.49 3.92
N HIS A 229 -22.92 0.48 3.11
CA HIS A 229 -21.65 0.43 2.39
C HIS A 229 -21.70 1.29 1.14
N ARG A 230 -20.69 2.14 0.95
CA ARG A 230 -20.53 2.88 -0.30
C ARG A 230 -20.34 1.90 -1.46
N PRO A 231 -20.80 2.22 -2.68
CA PRO A 231 -20.56 1.39 -3.85
C PRO A 231 -19.07 1.39 -4.23
N TYR A 232 -18.58 0.28 -4.79
CA TYR A 232 -17.24 0.22 -5.35
C TYR A 232 -17.15 1.04 -6.64
N VAL A 233 -15.99 1.64 -6.89
CA VAL A 233 -15.67 2.31 -8.14
C VAL A 233 -15.46 1.27 -9.23
N ILE A 234 -16.08 1.50 -10.38
CA ILE A 234 -15.91 0.69 -11.58
C ILE A 234 -15.04 1.48 -12.54
N PHE A 235 -14.01 0.83 -13.11
CA PHE A 235 -13.24 1.42 -14.20
C PHE A 235 -14.12 1.55 -15.45
N VAL A 236 -14.53 2.79 -15.74
CA VAL A 236 -15.22 3.13 -16.98
C VAL A 236 -14.21 3.25 -18.12
N SER A 237 -14.65 3.02 -19.35
CA SER A 237 -13.83 3.17 -20.56
C SER A 237 -12.54 2.31 -20.56
N LEU A 238 -12.65 1.02 -20.22
CA LEU A 238 -11.51 0.07 -20.25
C LEU A 238 -10.79 0.05 -21.61
N GLU A 239 -11.51 0.30 -22.71
CA GLU A 239 -10.93 0.45 -24.06
C GLU A 239 -9.92 1.61 -24.14
N GLU A 240 -10.17 2.71 -23.41
CA GLU A 240 -9.23 3.81 -23.30
C GLU A 240 -8.00 3.47 -22.44
N LEU A 241 -8.01 2.35 -21.72
CA LEU A 241 -6.84 1.84 -21.02
C LEU A 241 -6.06 0.82 -21.86
N ASP A 242 -6.60 0.34 -22.99
CA ASP A 242 -5.94 -0.66 -23.83
C ASP A 242 -4.81 -0.03 -24.67
N VAL A 243 -3.57 -0.10 -24.16
CA VAL A 243 -2.36 0.50 -24.75
C VAL A 243 -1.40 -0.59 -25.22
N PHE A 244 -1.18 -1.57 -24.36
CA PHE A 244 -0.25 -2.67 -24.53
C PHE A 244 -0.99 -3.95 -24.94
N PRO A 245 -0.37 -4.80 -25.76
CA PRO A 245 -0.93 -6.10 -26.11
C PRO A 245 -1.06 -7.01 -24.87
N ASP A 246 -1.86 -8.05 -25.01
CA ASP A 246 -2.00 -9.09 -23.99
C ASP A 246 -0.68 -9.82 -23.73
N LEU A 247 -0.32 -9.92 -22.45
CA LEU A 247 0.87 -10.60 -21.98
C LEU A 247 0.65 -12.12 -21.98
N ASN A 248 1.54 -12.83 -22.67
CA ASN A 248 1.56 -14.30 -22.70
C ASN A 248 2.60 -14.87 -21.72
N HIS A 249 2.62 -16.21 -21.57
CA HIS A 249 3.55 -16.90 -20.67
C HIS A 249 5.03 -16.62 -20.97
N GLU A 250 5.39 -16.53 -22.25
CA GLU A 250 6.77 -16.23 -22.67
C GLU A 250 7.20 -14.84 -22.22
N THR A 251 6.33 -13.84 -22.40
CA THR A 251 6.57 -12.45 -21.97
C THR A 251 6.78 -12.38 -20.47
N LEU A 252 5.96 -13.10 -19.69
CA LEU A 252 6.09 -13.13 -18.23
C LEU A 252 7.36 -13.87 -17.78
N SER A 253 7.80 -14.91 -18.48
CA SER A 253 9.07 -15.59 -18.20
C SER A 253 10.27 -14.68 -18.45
N ILE A 254 10.22 -13.87 -19.51
CA ILE A 254 11.26 -12.89 -19.81
C ILE A 254 11.24 -11.76 -18.78
N ALA A 255 10.06 -11.32 -18.34
CA ALA A 255 9.92 -10.34 -17.28
C ALA A 255 10.60 -10.78 -15.98
N GLU A 256 10.49 -12.05 -15.61
CA GLU A 256 11.17 -12.60 -14.42
C GLU A 256 12.69 -12.53 -14.52
N GLU A 257 13.26 -12.76 -15.71
CA GLU A 257 14.70 -12.59 -15.93
C GLU A 257 15.12 -11.12 -15.94
N LEU A 258 14.33 -10.25 -16.59
CA LEU A 258 14.56 -8.80 -16.59
C LEU A 258 14.57 -8.22 -15.18
N VAL A 259 13.63 -8.63 -14.33
CA VAL A 259 13.52 -8.20 -12.93
C VAL A 259 14.80 -8.51 -12.14
N LYS A 260 15.45 -9.65 -12.39
CA LYS A 260 16.68 -10.05 -11.70
C LYS A 260 17.91 -9.27 -12.15
N LEU A 261 17.92 -8.81 -13.40
CA LEU A 261 19.08 -8.21 -14.06
C LEU A 261 19.02 -6.68 -14.11
N SER A 262 17.83 -6.08 -14.06
CA SER A 262 17.65 -4.64 -14.25
C SER A 262 18.17 -3.82 -13.08
N SER A 263 18.92 -2.76 -13.39
CA SER A 263 19.37 -1.75 -12.42
C SER A 263 18.23 -0.86 -11.91
N PHE A 264 17.05 -0.92 -12.53
CA PHE A 264 15.80 -0.31 -12.05
C PHE A 264 15.25 -0.99 -10.79
N VAL A 265 15.61 -2.27 -10.56
CA VAL A 265 15.12 -3.05 -9.42
C VAL A 265 16.16 -3.03 -8.30
N LEU A 266 15.75 -2.56 -7.11
CA LEU A 266 16.56 -2.74 -5.91
C LEU A 266 16.56 -4.20 -5.49
N LYS A 267 17.74 -4.76 -5.20
CA LYS A 267 17.91 -6.18 -4.84
C LYS A 267 17.04 -6.60 -3.65
N THR A 268 16.90 -5.73 -2.66
CA THR A 268 16.06 -5.96 -1.47
C THR A 268 14.57 -6.01 -1.79
N MET A 269 14.14 -5.40 -2.90
CA MET A 269 12.76 -5.35 -3.36
C MET A 269 12.42 -6.43 -4.39
N LEU A 270 13.42 -7.18 -4.88
CA LEU A 270 13.26 -8.27 -5.85
C LEU A 270 12.11 -9.24 -5.50
N PRO A 271 11.91 -9.66 -4.23
CA PRO A 271 10.82 -10.59 -3.91
C PRO A 271 9.43 -10.05 -4.24
N PHE A 272 9.20 -8.73 -4.08
CA PHE A 272 7.90 -8.12 -4.43
C PHE A 272 7.62 -8.18 -5.93
N TRP A 273 8.63 -7.92 -6.76
CA TRP A 273 8.48 -8.04 -8.22
C TRP A 273 8.13 -9.47 -8.65
N MET A 274 8.84 -10.45 -8.10
CA MET A 274 8.57 -11.86 -8.40
C MET A 274 7.19 -12.30 -7.91
N ALA A 275 6.78 -11.86 -6.71
CA ALA A 275 5.45 -12.11 -6.18
C ALA A 275 4.36 -11.47 -7.05
N ALA A 276 4.56 -10.25 -7.56
CA ALA A 276 3.62 -9.59 -8.46
C ALA A 276 3.43 -10.36 -9.78
N LEU A 277 4.51 -10.81 -10.41
CA LEU A 277 4.44 -11.62 -11.64
C LEU A 277 3.78 -12.98 -11.39
N THR A 278 4.06 -13.59 -10.24
CA THR A 278 3.41 -14.85 -9.81
C THR A 278 1.91 -14.66 -9.61
N ALA A 279 1.50 -13.58 -8.93
CA ALA A 279 0.10 -13.24 -8.73
C ALA A 279 -0.63 -13.04 -10.07
N PHE A 280 0.00 -12.37 -11.04
CA PHE A 280 -0.55 -12.24 -12.39
C PHE A 280 -0.77 -13.60 -13.07
N LYS A 281 0.23 -14.49 -13.03
CA LYS A 281 0.13 -15.86 -13.59
C LYS A 281 -0.98 -16.68 -12.93
N GLN A 282 -1.24 -16.43 -11.65
CA GLN A 282 -2.31 -17.07 -10.86
C GLN A 282 -3.67 -16.39 -11.01
N SER A 283 -3.83 -15.43 -11.92
CA SER A 283 -5.05 -14.61 -12.07
C SER A 283 -5.44 -13.80 -10.84
N ARG A 284 -4.53 -13.59 -9.88
CA ARG A 284 -4.70 -12.68 -8.75
C ARG A 284 -4.31 -11.26 -9.18
N TYR A 285 -5.13 -10.66 -10.04
CA TYR A 285 -4.81 -9.40 -10.72
C TYR A 285 -4.71 -8.20 -9.78
N ALA A 286 -5.58 -8.11 -8.76
CA ALA A 286 -5.48 -7.08 -7.74
C ALA A 286 -4.15 -7.19 -6.98
N ASP A 287 -3.85 -8.36 -6.43
CA ASP A 287 -2.61 -8.61 -5.67
C ASP A 287 -1.37 -8.29 -6.50
N CYS A 288 -1.36 -8.65 -7.79
CA CYS A 288 -0.30 -8.27 -8.73
C CYS A 288 -0.07 -6.75 -8.75
N VAL A 289 -1.13 -5.97 -8.97
CA VAL A 289 -1.03 -4.52 -9.10
C VAL A 289 -0.69 -3.85 -7.76
N ILE A 290 -1.26 -4.34 -6.65
CA ILE A 290 -0.95 -3.86 -5.29
C ILE A 290 0.52 -4.06 -4.96
N LEU A 291 1.10 -5.21 -5.33
CA LEU A 291 2.52 -5.48 -5.14
C LEU A 291 3.39 -4.63 -6.06
N LEU A 292 2.99 -4.45 -7.32
CA LEU A 292 3.81 -3.85 -8.37
C LEU A 292 3.87 -2.32 -8.33
N LEU A 293 2.76 -1.64 -8.00
CA LEU A 293 2.71 -0.17 -7.98
C LEU A 293 3.75 0.46 -7.04
N PRO A 294 3.91 0.01 -5.79
CA PRO A 294 4.97 0.51 -4.92
C PRO A 294 6.37 0.29 -5.52
N GLN A 295 6.58 -0.81 -6.25
CA GLN A 295 7.89 -1.09 -6.86
C GLN A 295 8.20 -0.19 -8.05
N LEU A 296 7.18 0.17 -8.83
CA LEU A 296 7.31 1.20 -9.86
C LEU A 296 7.71 2.55 -9.24
N GLU A 297 7.11 2.91 -8.10
CA GLU A 297 7.46 4.12 -7.37
C GLU A 297 8.92 4.07 -6.90
N VAL A 298 9.37 2.94 -6.34
CA VAL A 298 10.76 2.75 -5.90
C VAL A 298 11.76 2.84 -7.04
N GLY A 299 11.51 2.16 -8.17
CA GLY A 299 12.40 2.20 -9.32
C GLY A 299 12.51 3.60 -9.93
N LEU A 300 11.39 4.32 -10.04
CA LEU A 300 11.40 5.72 -10.45
C LEU A 300 12.12 6.60 -9.41
N ARG A 301 11.97 6.32 -8.11
CA ARG A 301 12.67 7.06 -7.04
C ARG A 301 14.17 6.87 -7.12
N LEU A 302 14.64 5.68 -7.49
CA LEU A 302 16.05 5.44 -7.77
C LEU A 302 16.55 6.28 -8.96
N LEU A 303 15.78 6.37 -10.04
CA LEU A 303 16.12 7.22 -11.19
C LEU A 303 16.10 8.70 -10.81
N PHE A 304 15.05 9.14 -10.12
CA PHE A 304 14.89 10.52 -9.65
C PHE A 304 16.09 10.96 -8.81
N THR A 305 16.47 10.16 -7.81
CA THR A 305 17.57 10.49 -6.90
C THR A 305 18.92 10.48 -7.59
N THR A 306 19.11 9.60 -8.58
CA THR A 306 20.34 9.54 -9.37
C THR A 306 20.46 10.73 -10.33
N THR A 307 19.38 11.06 -11.04
CA THR A 307 19.37 12.11 -12.07
C THR A 307 19.42 13.52 -11.48
N ASN A 308 18.73 13.73 -10.35
CA ASN A 308 18.75 14.99 -9.60
C ASN A 308 19.88 15.05 -8.54
N LYS A 309 20.75 14.03 -8.47
CA LYS A 309 21.90 13.96 -7.54
C LYS A 309 21.51 14.17 -6.06
N CYS A 310 20.37 13.61 -5.64
CA CYS A 310 19.82 13.75 -4.30
C CYS A 310 19.62 12.39 -3.60
N PRO A 311 20.68 11.60 -3.36
CA PRO A 311 20.58 10.22 -2.87
C PRO A 311 19.85 10.09 -1.52
N ASN A 312 19.92 11.11 -0.66
CA ASN A 312 19.19 11.12 0.63
C ASN A 312 17.68 11.03 0.46
N ARG A 313 17.14 11.47 -0.70
CA ARG A 313 15.70 11.42 -0.97
C ARG A 313 15.18 9.99 -1.24
N LEU A 314 16.07 9.02 -1.42
CA LEU A 314 15.71 7.61 -1.53
C LEU A 314 15.12 7.08 -0.20
N LEU A 315 15.64 7.59 0.92
CA LEU A 315 15.27 7.21 2.29
C LEU A 315 14.33 8.25 2.92
N THR A 316 13.21 8.59 2.26
CA THR A 316 12.28 9.64 2.72
C THR A 316 10.97 9.09 3.24
N ALA A 317 10.99 8.54 4.46
CA ALA A 317 9.78 8.13 5.19
C ALA A 317 9.62 8.84 6.55
N GLU A 318 10.38 9.92 6.78
CA GLU A 318 10.39 10.64 8.07
C GLU A 318 9.19 11.58 8.20
N PRO A 319 8.67 11.79 9.43
CA PRO A 319 7.54 12.69 9.65
C PRO A 319 7.82 14.15 9.34
N SER A 320 9.09 14.55 9.34
CA SER A 320 9.54 15.92 9.08
C SER A 320 9.83 16.19 7.60
N ALA A 321 9.67 15.21 6.71
CA ALA A 321 9.99 15.34 5.30
C ALA A 321 8.83 14.84 4.42
N LEU A 322 8.61 15.51 3.28
CA LEU A 322 7.69 15.02 2.27
C LEU A 322 8.25 13.74 1.63
N TYR A 323 7.37 12.77 1.40
CA TYR A 323 7.74 11.52 0.74
C TYR A 323 8.04 11.81 -0.73
N THR A 324 9.06 11.15 -1.27
CA THR A 324 9.34 11.24 -2.71
C THR A 324 8.42 10.28 -3.46
N THR A 325 7.19 10.75 -3.75
CA THR A 325 6.10 9.99 -4.39
C THR A 325 6.05 10.23 -5.91
N PHE A 326 5.15 9.56 -6.63
CA PHE A 326 4.95 9.79 -8.08
C PHE A 326 4.71 11.27 -8.41
N ASP A 327 3.92 12.00 -7.63
CA ASP A 327 3.62 13.41 -7.87
C ASP A 327 4.89 14.26 -7.85
N GLU A 328 5.70 14.07 -6.82
CA GLU A 328 6.96 14.79 -6.63
C GLU A 328 7.99 14.42 -7.72
N MET A 329 8.07 13.14 -8.06
CA MET A 329 9.00 12.65 -9.09
C MET A 329 8.67 13.16 -10.49
N LEU A 330 7.40 13.44 -10.78
CA LEU A 330 6.90 13.92 -12.07
C LEU A 330 6.70 15.44 -12.13
N ALA A 331 6.88 16.14 -11.00
CA ALA A 331 6.81 17.60 -10.93
C ALA A 331 7.86 18.26 -11.81
N LYS A 332 7.57 19.49 -12.28
CA LYS A 332 8.48 20.23 -13.16
C LYS A 332 9.72 20.77 -12.43
N HIS A 333 9.55 21.17 -11.17
CA HIS A 333 10.60 21.72 -10.33
C HIS A 333 10.63 20.99 -8.99
N LEU A 334 11.80 20.95 -8.38
CA LEU A 334 12.02 20.46 -7.03
C LEU A 334 11.63 21.55 -6.00
N ASP A 335 11.60 21.19 -4.71
CA ASP A 335 11.29 22.11 -3.60
C ASP A 335 12.22 23.34 -3.52
N ASN A 336 13.44 23.23 -4.03
CA ASN A 336 14.42 24.32 -4.11
C ASN A 336 14.33 25.12 -5.42
N GLU A 337 13.24 24.97 -6.18
CA GLU A 337 12.96 25.58 -7.49
C GLU A 337 13.89 25.12 -8.62
N GLU A 338 14.84 24.21 -8.38
CA GLU A 338 15.66 23.62 -9.43
C GLU A 338 14.80 22.76 -10.37
N VAL A 339 15.21 22.69 -11.64
CA VAL A 339 14.51 21.89 -12.64
C VAL A 339 14.67 20.40 -12.33
N ASN A 340 13.56 19.69 -12.20
CA ASN A 340 13.56 18.24 -12.06
C ASN A 340 14.00 17.59 -13.37
N GLN A 341 15.06 16.77 -13.32
CA GLN A 341 15.66 16.13 -14.49
C GLN A 341 14.97 14.81 -14.89
N LEU A 342 14.20 14.18 -13.98
CA LEU A 342 13.57 12.89 -14.27
C LEU A 342 12.58 12.96 -15.45
N PRO A 343 11.70 13.97 -15.57
CA PRO A 343 10.82 14.09 -16.72
C PRO A 343 11.55 14.08 -18.07
N ALA A 344 12.70 14.76 -18.17
CA ALA A 344 13.51 14.77 -19.40
C ALA A 344 14.12 13.37 -19.67
N VAL A 345 14.58 12.68 -18.63
CA VAL A 345 15.14 11.31 -18.75
C VAL A 345 14.09 10.28 -19.20
N LEU A 346 12.83 10.47 -18.80
CA LEU A 346 11.70 9.66 -19.27
C LEU A 346 11.34 9.97 -20.75
N GLU A 347 11.76 11.11 -21.28
CA GLU A 347 11.42 11.62 -22.61
C GLU A 347 12.48 11.32 -23.70
N GLU A 348 13.76 11.12 -23.36
CA GLU A 348 14.85 10.90 -24.33
C GLU A 348 15.07 9.43 -24.75
N PRO A 349 15.62 9.11 -25.95
CA PRO A 349 15.58 9.87 -27.21
C PRO A 349 14.62 9.25 -28.27
N ALA A 350 13.80 8.25 -27.92
CA ALA A 350 12.88 7.58 -28.86
C ALA A 350 11.48 7.28 -28.30
N MET A 351 11.23 7.54 -27.00
CA MET A 351 9.94 7.32 -26.34
C MET A 351 9.28 8.63 -25.93
N ALA A 352 9.22 9.57 -26.87
CA ALA A 352 8.70 10.93 -26.75
C ALA A 352 7.49 11.02 -25.80
N SER A 353 7.65 11.72 -24.66
CA SER A 353 6.65 12.00 -23.60
C SER A 353 5.78 10.86 -23.07
N ALA A 354 5.92 9.66 -23.62
CA ALA A 354 4.89 8.65 -23.58
C ALA A 354 4.89 7.87 -22.26
N LEU A 355 6.07 7.60 -21.69
CA LEU A 355 6.18 6.99 -20.36
C LEU A 355 5.64 7.90 -19.26
N LYS A 356 6.00 9.19 -19.35
CA LYS A 356 5.51 10.23 -18.43
C LYS A 356 4.01 10.44 -18.56
N GLU A 357 3.50 10.54 -19.79
CA GLU A 357 2.07 10.69 -20.05
C GLU A 357 1.30 9.46 -19.56
N PHE A 358 1.83 8.24 -19.72
CA PHE A 358 1.18 7.03 -19.20
C PHE A 358 1.10 7.06 -17.67
N LEU A 359 2.21 7.36 -16.98
CA LEU A 359 2.23 7.50 -15.53
C LEU A 359 1.22 8.56 -15.06
N TRP A 360 1.22 9.72 -15.72
CA TRP A 360 0.31 10.81 -15.38
C TRP A 360 -1.15 10.40 -15.56
N ASP A 361 -1.51 9.80 -16.69
CA ASP A 361 -2.87 9.38 -16.98
C ASP A 361 -3.35 8.28 -16.02
N PHE A 362 -2.55 7.22 -15.84
CA PHE A 362 -2.97 6.04 -15.07
C PHE A 362 -2.94 6.23 -13.55
N LEU A 363 -2.05 7.10 -13.05
CA LEU A 363 -1.81 7.26 -11.62
C LEU A 363 -2.34 8.59 -11.06
N ASN A 364 -2.21 9.70 -11.79
CA ASN A 364 -2.37 11.04 -11.20
C ASN A 364 -3.56 11.85 -11.75
N HIS A 365 -3.88 11.73 -13.04
CA HIS A 365 -4.87 12.60 -13.69
C HIS A 365 -6.26 12.43 -13.06
N GLN A 366 -6.93 13.53 -12.70
CA GLN A 366 -8.19 13.50 -11.96
C GLN A 366 -9.32 12.74 -12.69
N GLU A 367 -9.37 12.88 -14.02
CA GLU A 367 -10.31 12.15 -14.89
C GLU A 367 -9.78 10.78 -15.35
N GLY A 368 -8.51 10.47 -15.04
CA GLY A 368 -7.90 9.17 -15.32
C GLY A 368 -8.32 8.10 -14.31
N PRO A 369 -7.91 6.83 -14.52
CA PRO A 369 -8.31 5.73 -13.66
C PRO A 369 -7.78 5.82 -12.22
N ARG A 370 -6.67 6.56 -11.98
CA ARG A 370 -6.07 6.77 -10.65
C ARG A 370 -5.90 5.47 -9.86
N ILE A 371 -5.40 4.43 -10.53
CA ILE A 371 -5.47 3.03 -10.05
C ILE A 371 -4.86 2.88 -8.67
N ARG A 372 -3.72 3.54 -8.44
CA ARG A 372 -3.01 3.52 -7.16
C ARG A 372 -3.88 4.09 -6.04
N ASP A 373 -4.47 5.26 -6.23
CA ASP A 373 -5.29 5.90 -5.21
C ASP A 373 -6.50 5.04 -4.90
N ARG A 374 -7.24 4.62 -5.95
CA ARG A 374 -8.44 3.78 -5.81
C ARG A 374 -8.16 2.48 -5.05
N LEU A 375 -7.06 1.79 -5.34
CA LEU A 375 -6.66 0.59 -4.61
C LEU A 375 -6.28 0.90 -3.15
N SER A 376 -5.46 1.92 -2.93
CA SER A 376 -4.96 2.28 -1.60
C SER A 376 -6.02 2.85 -0.64
N HIS A 377 -7.16 3.28 -1.16
CA HIS A 377 -8.34 3.72 -0.39
C HIS A 377 -9.43 2.64 -0.34
N GLY A 378 -9.16 1.44 -0.86
CA GLY A 378 -10.09 0.31 -0.86
C GLY A 378 -11.30 0.49 -1.78
N GLU A 379 -11.27 1.43 -2.71
CA GLU A 379 -12.44 1.82 -3.51
C GLU A 379 -12.81 0.83 -4.61
N ILE A 380 -11.98 -0.19 -4.85
CA ILE A 380 -12.19 -1.20 -5.88
C ILE A 380 -12.42 -2.55 -5.23
N ASN A 381 -13.37 -3.32 -5.79
CA ASN A 381 -13.51 -4.73 -5.44
C ASN A 381 -12.31 -5.52 -5.97
N LEU A 382 -11.50 -6.08 -5.06
CA LEU A 382 -10.28 -6.81 -5.39
C LEU A 382 -10.56 -8.12 -6.15
N GLU A 383 -11.67 -8.80 -5.86
CA GLU A 383 -12.04 -10.06 -6.53
C GLU A 383 -12.45 -9.82 -7.98
N ALA A 384 -13.05 -8.66 -8.27
CA ALA A 384 -13.51 -8.26 -9.59
C ALA A 384 -12.50 -7.35 -10.31
N PHE A 385 -11.25 -7.29 -9.86
CA PHE A 385 -10.26 -6.41 -10.44
C PHE A 385 -9.97 -6.77 -11.92
N PRO A 386 -10.10 -5.85 -12.88
CA PRO A 386 -10.02 -6.21 -14.30
C PRO A 386 -8.64 -6.69 -14.72
N ARG A 387 -8.58 -7.88 -15.35
CA ARG A 387 -7.36 -8.41 -15.99
C ARG A 387 -6.72 -7.38 -16.92
N GLY A 388 -7.54 -6.68 -17.71
CA GLY A 388 -7.07 -5.67 -18.65
C GLY A 388 -6.22 -4.59 -17.96
N VAL A 389 -6.69 -4.04 -16.83
CA VAL A 389 -5.93 -3.03 -16.08
C VAL A 389 -4.60 -3.59 -15.58
N ALA A 390 -4.59 -4.80 -15.01
CA ALA A 390 -3.36 -5.44 -14.56
C ALA A 390 -2.38 -5.69 -15.72
N ASN A 391 -2.88 -6.11 -16.89
CA ASN A 391 -2.08 -6.33 -18.09
C ASN A 391 -1.31 -5.05 -18.48
N GLN A 392 -2.01 -3.91 -18.50
CA GLN A 392 -1.41 -2.62 -18.85
C GLN A 392 -0.32 -2.20 -17.86
N ILE A 393 -0.54 -2.38 -16.56
CA ILE A 393 0.45 -2.04 -15.53
C ILE A 393 1.68 -2.96 -15.61
N VAL A 394 1.49 -4.27 -15.78
CA VAL A 394 2.61 -5.21 -15.91
C VAL A 394 3.40 -4.95 -17.20
N ALA A 395 2.72 -4.71 -18.32
CA ALA A 395 3.37 -4.40 -19.60
C ALA A 395 4.17 -3.10 -19.53
N PHE A 396 3.61 -2.08 -18.87
CA PHE A 396 4.30 -0.83 -18.61
C PHE A 396 5.53 -1.03 -17.72
N ALA A 397 5.41 -1.85 -16.67
CA ALA A 397 6.53 -2.18 -15.80
C ALA A 397 7.67 -2.88 -16.55
N ILE A 398 7.34 -3.85 -17.41
CA ILE A 398 8.32 -4.53 -18.29
C ILE A 398 9.01 -3.52 -19.21
N THR A 399 8.24 -2.58 -19.77
CA THR A 399 8.78 -1.51 -20.61
C THR A 399 9.80 -0.66 -19.86
N LEU A 400 9.51 -0.27 -18.61
CA LEU A 400 10.46 0.48 -17.77
C LEU A 400 11.71 -0.33 -17.44
N LEU A 401 11.55 -1.61 -17.07
CA LEU A 401 12.66 -2.53 -16.83
C LEU A 401 13.58 -2.59 -18.06
N CYS A 402 13.02 -2.80 -19.25
CA CYS A 402 13.80 -2.82 -20.48
C CYS A 402 14.47 -1.47 -20.76
N ARG A 403 13.73 -0.36 -20.66
CA ARG A 403 14.23 0.98 -20.99
C ARG A 403 15.41 1.40 -20.13
N PHE A 404 15.34 1.12 -18.83
CA PHE A 404 16.32 1.52 -17.83
C PHE A 404 17.28 0.40 -17.43
N SER A 405 17.34 -0.69 -18.20
CA SER A 405 18.41 -1.67 -18.12
C SER A 405 19.65 -1.24 -18.89
N ASP A 406 20.81 -1.72 -18.43
CA ASP A 406 22.13 -1.44 -18.99
C ASP A 406 22.24 -1.86 -20.48
N GLU A 407 23.20 -1.30 -21.22
CA GLU A 407 23.34 -1.50 -22.67
C GLU A 407 23.52 -2.98 -23.08
N ASP A 408 24.12 -3.79 -22.20
CA ASP A 408 24.32 -5.23 -22.38
C ASP A 408 23.00 -6.03 -22.45
N MET A 409 21.87 -5.39 -22.12
CA MET A 409 20.53 -5.97 -22.15
C MET A 409 19.80 -5.74 -23.50
N PHE A 410 20.52 -5.35 -24.57
CA PHE A 410 19.98 -5.13 -25.91
C PHE A 410 19.20 -6.33 -26.45
N ALA A 411 19.65 -7.56 -26.16
CA ALA A 411 18.99 -8.80 -26.59
C ALA A 411 17.53 -8.88 -26.11
N PHE A 412 17.21 -8.34 -24.93
CA PHE A 412 15.83 -8.30 -24.42
C PHE A 412 14.98 -7.25 -25.14
N LYS A 413 15.54 -6.10 -25.49
CA LYS A 413 14.83 -5.01 -26.18
C LYS A 413 14.37 -5.42 -27.58
N GLU A 414 15.18 -6.23 -28.27
CA GLU A 414 14.85 -6.77 -29.60
C GLU A 414 14.08 -8.10 -29.56
N HIS A 415 13.81 -8.65 -28.37
CA HIS A 415 13.07 -9.90 -28.24
C HIS A 415 11.66 -9.76 -28.81
N MET A 416 11.19 -10.76 -29.57
CA MET A 416 9.96 -10.68 -30.37
C MET A 416 8.71 -10.33 -29.54
N VAL A 417 8.63 -10.77 -28.29
CA VAL A 417 7.50 -10.47 -27.40
C VAL A 417 7.64 -9.17 -26.59
N ILE A 418 8.85 -8.61 -26.49
CA ILE A 418 9.13 -7.35 -25.76
C ILE A 418 9.05 -6.15 -26.69
N LYS A 419 9.54 -6.30 -27.92
CA LYS A 419 9.54 -5.25 -28.94
C LYS A 419 8.16 -4.61 -29.16
N PRO A 420 7.03 -5.35 -29.21
CA PRO A 420 5.70 -4.76 -29.27
C PRO A 420 5.38 -3.85 -28.09
N LEU A 421 5.79 -4.21 -26.87
CA LEU A 421 5.58 -3.37 -25.67
C LEU A 421 6.33 -2.04 -25.81
N MET A 422 7.61 -2.10 -26.21
CA MET A 422 8.43 -0.91 -26.43
C MET A 422 7.85 0.01 -27.52
N ASN A 423 7.32 -0.57 -28.59
CA ASN A 423 6.68 0.18 -29.68
C ASN A 423 5.34 0.82 -29.24
N CYS A 424 4.51 0.11 -28.48
CA CYS A 424 3.28 0.67 -27.92
C CYS A 424 3.60 1.86 -26.99
N ALA A 425 4.60 1.67 -26.13
CA ALA A 425 5.00 2.71 -25.21
C ALA A 425 5.63 3.93 -25.91
N SER A 426 6.35 3.80 -27.03
CA SER A 426 6.88 4.97 -27.76
C SER A 426 5.79 5.77 -28.49
N CYS A 427 4.68 5.12 -28.83
CA CYS A 427 3.54 5.71 -29.51
C CYS A 427 2.45 6.24 -28.56
N TYR A 428 2.55 5.99 -27.25
CA TYR A 428 1.52 6.42 -26.31
C TYR A 428 1.40 7.95 -26.28
N ARG A 429 0.16 8.40 -26.24
CA ARG A 429 -0.23 9.80 -26.07
C ARG A 429 -1.30 9.84 -24.99
N SER A 430 -1.24 10.84 -24.12
CA SER A 430 -2.22 11.03 -23.06
C SER A 430 -3.62 11.00 -23.65
N ARG A 431 -4.47 10.14 -23.08
CA ARG A 431 -5.87 9.92 -23.46
C ARG A 431 -6.82 10.75 -22.59
N PHE A 432 -6.36 11.16 -21.40
CA PHE A 432 -7.19 11.88 -20.42
C PHE A 432 -6.89 13.39 -20.35
N HIS A 433 -5.76 13.87 -20.89
CA HIS A 433 -5.47 15.30 -20.93
C HIS A 433 -6.53 16.08 -21.73
N PRO A 434 -6.97 17.28 -21.29
CA PRO A 434 -8.04 18.04 -21.95
C PRO A 434 -7.83 18.27 -23.45
N VAL A 435 -6.59 18.56 -23.86
CA VAL A 435 -6.23 18.74 -25.29
C VAL A 435 -6.45 17.45 -26.10
N SER A 436 -6.17 16.29 -25.51
CA SER A 436 -6.38 15.00 -26.16
C SER A 436 -7.87 14.65 -26.26
N ARG A 437 -8.67 14.98 -25.24
CA ARG A 437 -10.13 14.81 -25.29
C ARG A 437 -10.76 15.71 -26.36
N LEU A 438 -10.29 16.96 -26.49
CA LEU A 438 -10.72 17.88 -27.56
C LEU A 438 -10.39 17.33 -28.96
N LYS A 439 -9.22 16.72 -29.15
CA LYS A 439 -8.84 16.08 -30.43
C LYS A 439 -9.71 14.87 -30.81
N LYS A 440 -10.37 14.21 -29.86
CA LYS A 440 -11.29 13.08 -30.10
C LYS A 440 -12.72 13.53 -30.46
N GLN A 441 -13.08 14.78 -30.21
CA GLN A 441 -14.43 15.33 -30.45
C GLN A 441 -14.57 16.01 -31.82
N VAL A 442 -13.48 16.11 -32.58
CA VAL A 442 -13.41 16.61 -33.96
C VAL A 442 -13.18 15.43 -34.88
#